data_AF-A0AA97FN19-F1
#
_entry.id   AF-A0AA97FN19-F1
#
_cell.length_a   1.000
_cell.length_b   1.000
_cell.length_c   1.000
_cell.angle_alpha   90.00
_cell.angle_beta   90.00
_cell.angle_gamma   90.00
#
_symmetry.space_group_name_H-M   'P 1'
#
loop_
_entity.id
_entity.type
_entity.pdbx_description
1 polymer ?
#
loop_
_entity_poly.entity_id
_entity_poly.type
_entity_poly.pdbx_seq_one_letter_code
_entity_poly.pdbx_strand_id
1 'polypeptide(L)'
;MEHSRHEGATVQSVTERYSAAAFEREEALCCPVDYDPKYLKIIPQEVLDRDYGCGDPSTYVRSGETVLDLGAGGGKICFIAAQIVGPEGKVIGVDMNDDMLELSRSAQPTVVEQLGYDNIEFRHGRIQDLMTDLDALDSWLSARPAKSAADYKDLEAHLAKSRQTHPLITNDSIDVVISNCVLNLVSDDEKPHLFQEIFRVLKPGGRIAISDIVSDKDSPEHLKNDPELWSGCISGALTEKGFADALSQAGFAGVRLDKLEQTPWQVVEDIEYRSATYVAHKPSDTAMTDEEIEVIYTGPWERVTDEIGLTYERGERIKVRGTDANRLRSGAYADHFVIFGEENDSNSCC
;
A
#
# COMPACT_ATOMS: atom_id res chain seq x y z
N MET A 1 9.99 28.30 -6.21
CA MET A 1 8.77 29.05 -6.58
C MET A 1 8.13 28.46 -7.84
N GLU A 2 8.90 27.95 -8.81
CA GLU A 2 8.37 27.15 -9.92
C GLU A 2 7.91 25.76 -9.47
N HIS A 3 8.71 24.97 -8.74
CA HIS A 3 8.30 23.63 -8.24
C HIS A 3 6.93 23.59 -7.54
N SER A 4 6.68 24.48 -6.56
CA SER A 4 5.40 24.52 -5.82
C SER A 4 4.19 24.99 -6.66
N ARG A 5 4.38 25.68 -7.78
CA ARG A 5 3.28 26.01 -8.71
C ARG A 5 2.97 24.86 -9.67
N HIS A 6 3.98 24.04 -9.98
CA HIS A 6 3.84 22.88 -10.87
C HIS A 6 3.22 21.68 -10.16
N GLU A 7 3.60 21.44 -8.91
CA GLU A 7 2.99 20.42 -8.04
C GLU A 7 1.48 20.64 -7.85
N GLY A 8 1.04 21.90 -7.76
CA GLY A 8 -0.39 22.24 -7.72
C GLY A 8 -1.13 21.93 -9.02
N ALA A 9 -0.47 22.03 -10.18
CA ALA A 9 -1.09 21.76 -11.48
C ALA A 9 -1.20 20.25 -11.77
N THR A 10 -0.20 19.45 -11.38
CA THR A 10 -0.24 17.99 -11.51
C THR A 10 -1.23 17.37 -10.54
N VAL A 11 -1.28 17.80 -9.28
CA VAL A 11 -2.29 17.32 -8.30
C VAL A 11 -3.71 17.66 -8.76
N GLN A 12 -3.94 18.88 -9.27
CA GLN A 12 -5.25 19.26 -9.81
C GLN A 12 -5.65 18.38 -11.01
N SER A 13 -4.71 18.06 -11.90
CA SER A 13 -4.99 17.17 -13.04
C SER A 13 -5.37 15.75 -12.63
N VAL A 14 -4.76 15.24 -11.55
CA VAL A 14 -5.14 13.95 -10.95
C VAL A 14 -6.57 14.03 -10.42
N THR A 15 -6.89 15.02 -9.60
CA THR A 15 -8.24 15.17 -9.06
C THR A 15 -9.28 15.28 -10.18
N GLU A 16 -9.06 16.16 -11.17
CA GLU A 16 -9.98 16.34 -12.30
C GLU A 16 -10.19 15.05 -13.11
N ARG A 17 -9.10 14.33 -13.44
CA ARG A 17 -9.17 13.09 -14.22
C ARG A 17 -9.91 11.99 -13.47
N TYR A 18 -9.59 11.78 -12.20
CA TYR A 18 -10.21 10.71 -11.40
C TYR A 18 -11.66 11.05 -11.01
N SER A 19 -11.97 12.33 -10.75
CA SER A 19 -13.36 12.77 -10.58
C SER A 19 -14.19 12.49 -11.83
N ALA A 20 -13.68 12.81 -13.03
CA ALA A 20 -14.37 12.45 -14.27
C ALA A 20 -14.53 10.92 -14.41
N ALA A 21 -13.47 10.16 -14.07
CA ALA A 21 -13.44 8.71 -14.12
C ALA A 21 -14.41 8.04 -13.11
N ALA A 22 -14.84 8.76 -12.06
CA ALA A 22 -15.87 8.33 -11.13
C ALA A 22 -17.28 8.35 -11.74
N PHE A 23 -17.49 9.12 -12.83
CA PHE A 23 -18.76 9.20 -13.54
C PHE A 23 -18.77 8.36 -14.82
N GLU A 24 -17.69 8.42 -15.61
CA GLU A 24 -17.54 7.73 -16.90
C GLU A 24 -16.27 6.88 -16.94
N ARG A 25 -16.27 5.78 -17.72
CA ARG A 25 -15.12 4.88 -17.81
C ARG A 25 -13.97 5.51 -18.59
N GLU A 26 -12.78 5.50 -18.01
CA GLU A 26 -11.55 6.01 -18.63
C GLU A 26 -10.64 4.85 -19.13
N GLU A 27 -10.71 4.52 -20.43
CA GLU A 27 -9.98 3.37 -21.01
C GLU A 27 -8.44 3.48 -20.87
N ALA A 28 -7.90 4.70 -20.86
CA ALA A 28 -6.46 4.94 -20.77
C ALA A 28 -5.84 4.62 -19.39
N LEU A 29 -6.67 4.46 -18.35
CA LEU A 29 -6.24 4.10 -16.99
C LEU A 29 -6.33 2.58 -16.72
N CYS A 30 -6.96 1.81 -17.61
CA CYS A 30 -7.21 0.39 -17.39
C CYS A 30 -6.08 -0.48 -17.94
N CYS A 31 -5.28 -1.07 -17.07
CA CYS A 31 -4.53 -2.28 -17.43
C CYS A 31 -5.48 -3.50 -17.31
N PRO A 32 -5.41 -4.49 -18.21
CA PRO A 32 -6.21 -5.71 -18.07
C PRO A 32 -5.80 -6.48 -16.81
N VAL A 33 -6.71 -6.64 -15.85
CA VAL A 33 -6.52 -7.47 -14.65
C VAL A 33 -7.61 -8.53 -14.59
N ASP A 34 -7.21 -9.78 -14.39
CA ASP A 34 -8.14 -10.90 -14.23
C ASP A 34 -8.37 -11.18 -12.74
N TYR A 35 -9.54 -10.79 -12.24
CA TYR A 35 -9.99 -11.06 -10.87
C TYR A 35 -10.80 -12.35 -10.84
N ASP A 36 -10.78 -13.06 -9.71
CA ASP A 36 -11.62 -14.25 -9.53
C ASP A 36 -13.12 -13.87 -9.71
N PRO A 37 -13.80 -14.39 -10.75
CA PRO A 37 -15.16 -14.00 -11.09
C PRO A 37 -16.17 -14.24 -9.97
N LYS A 38 -15.85 -15.08 -8.98
CA LYS A 38 -16.75 -15.33 -7.85
C LYS A 38 -16.94 -14.08 -6.99
N TYR A 39 -15.90 -13.25 -6.83
CA TYR A 39 -15.94 -12.06 -5.98
C TYR A 39 -16.65 -10.87 -6.65
N LEU A 40 -16.72 -10.88 -7.98
CA LEU A 40 -17.32 -9.78 -8.75
C LEU A 40 -18.86 -9.79 -8.72
N LYS A 41 -19.48 -10.93 -8.40
CA LYS A 41 -20.94 -11.14 -8.55
C LYS A 41 -21.80 -10.25 -7.68
N ILE A 42 -21.30 -9.85 -6.52
CA ILE A 42 -22.04 -9.04 -5.55
C ILE A 42 -21.68 -7.54 -5.64
N ILE A 43 -20.72 -7.19 -6.51
CA ILE A 43 -20.25 -5.83 -6.67
C ILE A 43 -21.13 -5.14 -7.73
N PRO A 44 -21.68 -3.94 -7.43
CA PRO A 44 -22.45 -3.19 -8.41
C PRO A 44 -21.68 -2.94 -9.70
N GLN A 45 -22.37 -3.02 -10.85
CA GLN A 45 -21.73 -2.86 -12.16
C GLN A 45 -21.04 -1.51 -12.31
N GLU A 46 -21.61 -0.45 -11.73
CA GLU A 46 -21.02 0.90 -11.75
C GLU A 46 -19.64 0.96 -11.08
N VAL A 47 -19.38 0.13 -10.07
CA VAL A 47 -18.05 0.02 -9.44
C VAL A 47 -17.12 -0.83 -10.30
N LEU A 48 -17.63 -1.91 -10.90
CA LEU A 48 -16.84 -2.78 -11.79
C LEU A 48 -16.36 -2.06 -13.04
N ASP A 49 -17.18 -1.16 -13.57
CA ASP A 49 -16.88 -0.37 -14.77
C ASP A 49 -15.84 0.74 -14.53
N ARG A 50 -15.58 1.09 -13.25
CA ARG A 50 -14.71 2.18 -12.80
C ARG A 50 -13.48 1.64 -12.04
N ASP A 51 -12.90 0.56 -12.58
CA ASP A 51 -11.69 -0.06 -12.03
C ASP A 51 -10.45 0.36 -12.81
N TYR A 52 -9.54 1.02 -12.11
CA TYR A 52 -8.34 1.64 -12.67
C TYR A 52 -7.11 1.06 -11.95
N GLY A 53 -6.84 -0.21 -12.22
CA GLY A 53 -5.78 -0.98 -11.58
C GLY A 53 -4.86 -1.70 -12.57
N CYS A 54 -3.70 -2.15 -12.09
CA CYS A 54 -2.67 -2.84 -12.87
C CYS A 54 -2.32 -4.25 -12.36
N GLY A 55 -2.88 -4.67 -11.23
CA GLY A 55 -2.81 -6.04 -10.74
C GLY A 55 -3.94 -6.40 -9.78
N ASP A 56 -3.93 -7.62 -9.25
CA ASP A 56 -4.89 -8.07 -8.22
C ASP A 56 -4.17 -8.35 -6.89
N PRO A 57 -4.00 -7.32 -6.03
CA PRO A 57 -3.39 -7.49 -4.71
C PRO A 57 -4.34 -8.18 -3.71
N SER A 58 -5.61 -8.40 -4.05
CA SER A 58 -6.55 -9.10 -3.16
C SER A 58 -6.16 -10.57 -2.96
N THR A 59 -5.42 -11.14 -3.91
CA THR A 59 -4.88 -12.50 -3.83
C THR A 59 -3.96 -12.73 -2.63
N TYR A 60 -3.41 -11.67 -2.03
CA TYR A 60 -2.56 -11.75 -0.84
C TYR A 60 -3.33 -11.57 0.46
N VAL A 61 -4.64 -11.30 0.44
CA VAL A 61 -5.49 -11.12 1.64
C VAL A 61 -5.91 -12.48 2.21
N ARG A 62 -6.02 -12.58 3.54
CA ARG A 62 -6.41 -13.81 4.23
C ARG A 62 -7.63 -13.60 5.13
N SER A 63 -8.31 -14.70 5.44
CA SER A 63 -9.45 -14.72 6.35
C SER A 63 -9.10 -14.11 7.71
N GLY A 64 -9.99 -13.28 8.26
CA GLY A 64 -9.88 -12.67 9.59
C GLY A 64 -8.91 -11.48 9.70
N GLU A 65 -8.28 -11.06 8.61
CA GLU A 65 -7.33 -9.94 8.63
C GLU A 65 -8.02 -8.57 8.68
N THR A 66 -7.34 -7.59 9.27
CA THR A 66 -7.58 -6.17 9.04
C THR A 66 -6.75 -5.72 7.83
N VAL A 67 -7.44 -5.38 6.74
CA VAL A 67 -6.86 -4.93 5.47
C VAL A 67 -6.96 -3.41 5.36
N LEU A 68 -5.89 -2.77 4.91
CA LEU A 68 -5.91 -1.37 4.46
C LEU A 68 -5.67 -1.32 2.95
N ASP A 69 -6.59 -0.71 2.21
CA ASP A 69 -6.49 -0.46 0.77
C ASP A 69 -6.18 1.03 0.54
N LEU A 70 -5.03 1.31 -0.07
CA LEU A 70 -4.57 2.67 -0.36
C LEU A 70 -4.99 3.07 -1.78
N GLY A 71 -5.73 4.18 -1.88
CA GLY A 71 -6.37 4.63 -3.12
C GLY A 71 -7.53 3.73 -3.50
N ALA A 72 -8.49 3.57 -2.58
CA ALA A 72 -9.58 2.61 -2.71
C ALA A 72 -10.50 2.89 -3.91
N GLY A 73 -10.50 4.11 -4.45
CA GLY A 73 -11.32 4.53 -5.59
C GLY A 73 -12.81 4.23 -5.36
N GLY A 74 -13.47 3.66 -6.38
CA GLY A 74 -14.85 3.18 -6.30
C GLY A 74 -15.06 1.98 -5.37
N GLY A 75 -14.01 1.45 -4.73
CA GLY A 75 -14.10 0.45 -3.68
C GLY A 75 -14.05 -1.01 -4.15
N LYS A 76 -13.77 -1.28 -5.44
CA LYS A 76 -13.78 -2.65 -5.99
C LYS A 76 -12.90 -3.62 -5.20
N ILE A 77 -11.63 -3.26 -4.97
CA ILE A 77 -10.70 -4.10 -4.21
C ILE A 77 -11.17 -4.27 -2.76
N CYS A 78 -11.66 -3.20 -2.14
CA CYS A 78 -12.26 -3.29 -0.81
C CYS A 78 -13.42 -4.29 -0.74
N PHE A 79 -14.32 -4.30 -1.72
CA PHE A 79 -15.45 -5.25 -1.78
C PHE A 79 -15.01 -6.69 -2.06
N ILE A 80 -13.93 -6.89 -2.82
CA ILE A 80 -13.31 -8.22 -2.99
C ILE A 80 -12.68 -8.66 -1.67
N ALA A 81 -11.87 -7.82 -1.04
CA ALA A 81 -11.20 -8.11 0.22
C ALA A 81 -12.20 -8.42 1.33
N ALA A 82 -13.33 -7.72 1.39
CA ALA A 82 -14.40 -7.93 2.38
C ALA A 82 -14.93 -9.37 2.37
N GLN A 83 -15.06 -9.95 1.18
CA GLN A 83 -15.46 -11.35 0.99
C GLN A 83 -14.36 -12.33 1.42
N ILE A 84 -13.09 -11.98 1.20
CA ILE A 84 -11.93 -12.84 1.54
C ILE A 84 -11.71 -12.88 3.05
N VAL A 85 -11.75 -11.73 3.71
CA VAL A 85 -11.51 -11.63 5.16
C VAL A 85 -12.68 -12.19 5.97
N GLY A 86 -13.89 -12.14 5.43
CA GLY A 86 -15.10 -12.64 6.09
C GLY A 86 -15.56 -11.78 7.27
N PRO A 87 -16.60 -12.22 8.01
CA PRO A 87 -17.28 -11.40 9.02
C PRO A 87 -16.44 -11.03 10.24
N GLU A 88 -15.38 -11.80 10.52
CA GLU A 88 -14.46 -11.53 11.64
C GLU A 88 -13.28 -10.61 11.24
N GLY A 89 -13.08 -10.42 9.93
CA GLY A 89 -12.06 -9.52 9.41
C GLY A 89 -12.59 -8.09 9.24
N LYS A 90 -11.72 -7.21 8.74
CA LYS A 90 -12.04 -5.80 8.51
C LYS A 90 -11.34 -5.27 7.27
N VAL A 91 -12.00 -4.41 6.52
CA VAL A 91 -11.41 -3.73 5.36
C VAL A 91 -11.58 -2.23 5.53
N ILE A 92 -10.49 -1.49 5.38
CA ILE A 92 -10.48 -0.04 5.42
C ILE A 92 -9.95 0.46 4.08
N GLY A 93 -10.76 1.19 3.32
CA GLY A 93 -10.32 1.88 2.11
C GLY A 93 -10.03 3.34 2.41
N VAL A 94 -8.87 3.84 1.98
CA VAL A 94 -8.52 5.26 2.06
C VAL A 94 -8.43 5.85 0.66
N ASP A 95 -9.12 6.96 0.42
CA ASP A 95 -9.01 7.74 -0.81
C ASP A 95 -9.09 9.24 -0.50
N MET A 96 -8.55 10.07 -1.39
CA MET A 96 -8.57 11.53 -1.28
C MET A 96 -9.62 12.17 -2.20
N ASN A 97 -10.19 11.41 -3.14
CA ASN A 97 -11.16 11.92 -4.11
C ASN A 97 -12.59 11.73 -3.58
N ASP A 98 -13.28 12.85 -3.36
CA ASP A 98 -14.65 12.87 -2.84
C ASP A 98 -15.65 12.10 -3.71
N ASP A 99 -15.56 12.20 -5.04
CA ASP A 99 -16.49 11.55 -5.97
C ASP A 99 -16.30 10.02 -5.95
N MET A 100 -15.06 9.55 -5.84
CA MET A 100 -14.75 8.12 -5.67
C MET A 100 -15.23 7.58 -4.31
N LEU A 101 -15.07 8.37 -3.25
CA LEU A 101 -15.60 8.02 -1.94
C LEU A 101 -17.12 8.00 -1.93
N GLU A 102 -17.78 8.94 -2.61
CA GLU A 102 -19.24 8.94 -2.76
C GLU A 102 -19.70 7.65 -3.46
N LEU A 103 -19.06 7.28 -4.57
CA LEU A 103 -19.34 6.05 -5.29
C LEU A 103 -19.17 4.79 -4.43
N SER A 104 -18.05 4.67 -3.73
CA SER A 104 -17.79 3.49 -2.87
C SER A 104 -18.77 3.42 -1.69
N ARG A 105 -19.04 4.55 -1.03
CA ARG A 105 -20.02 4.64 0.07
C ARG A 105 -21.46 4.39 -0.40
N SER A 106 -21.84 4.80 -1.62
CA SER A 106 -23.17 4.52 -2.17
C SER A 106 -23.35 3.06 -2.60
N ALA A 107 -22.27 2.41 -3.04
CA ALA A 107 -22.29 1.00 -3.42
C ALA A 107 -22.28 0.04 -2.21
N GLN A 108 -21.64 0.43 -1.10
CA GLN A 108 -21.45 -0.39 0.09
C GLN A 108 -22.74 -1.06 0.62
N PRO A 109 -23.89 -0.37 0.78
CA PRO A 109 -25.12 -0.99 1.28
C PRO A 109 -25.59 -2.19 0.45
N THR A 110 -25.44 -2.14 -0.87
CA THR A 110 -25.80 -3.24 -1.78
C THR A 110 -24.90 -4.46 -1.53
N VAL A 111 -23.59 -4.23 -1.38
CA VAL A 111 -22.63 -5.30 -1.10
C VAL A 111 -22.89 -5.91 0.27
N VAL A 112 -23.11 -5.08 1.30
CA VAL A 112 -23.40 -5.50 2.68
C VAL A 112 -24.68 -6.34 2.74
N GLU A 113 -25.73 -5.97 2.00
CA GLU A 113 -26.96 -6.76 1.93
C GLU A 113 -26.71 -8.16 1.37
N GLN A 114 -25.87 -8.28 0.32
CA GLN A 114 -25.52 -9.58 -0.28
C GLN A 114 -24.58 -10.40 0.62
N LEU A 115 -23.68 -9.76 1.37
CA LEU A 115 -22.77 -10.41 2.32
C LEU A 115 -23.47 -10.91 3.58
N GLY A 116 -24.46 -10.16 4.08
CA GLY A 116 -25.13 -10.40 5.36
C GLY A 116 -24.37 -9.87 6.58
N TYR A 117 -23.30 -9.11 6.37
CA TYR A 117 -22.50 -8.43 7.40
C TYR A 117 -21.81 -7.21 6.80
N ASP A 118 -21.39 -6.28 7.65
CA ASP A 118 -20.63 -5.09 7.26
C ASP A 118 -19.29 -5.07 7.98
N ASN A 119 -18.22 -5.17 7.21
CA ASN A 119 -16.84 -5.15 7.68
C ASN A 119 -16.00 -4.14 6.90
N ILE A 120 -16.64 -3.19 6.19
CA ILE A 120 -15.98 -2.24 5.29
C ILE A 120 -16.09 -0.82 5.85
N GLU A 121 -15.00 -0.05 5.78
CA GLU A 121 -14.99 1.38 6.11
C GLU A 121 -14.24 2.17 5.03
N PHE A 122 -14.89 3.17 4.44
CA PHE A 122 -14.25 4.11 3.51
C PHE A 122 -13.93 5.44 4.21
N ARG A 123 -12.65 5.79 4.26
CA ARG A 123 -12.12 6.94 5.00
C ARG A 123 -11.48 7.96 4.06
N HIS A 124 -11.75 9.24 4.32
CA HIS A 124 -11.24 10.34 3.52
C HIS A 124 -9.85 10.77 4.04
N GLY A 125 -8.83 10.59 3.20
CA GLY A 125 -7.45 10.85 3.59
C GLY A 125 -6.43 10.78 2.46
N ARG A 126 -5.23 11.28 2.74
CA ARG A 126 -4.08 11.18 1.83
C ARG A 126 -3.25 9.95 2.20
N ILE A 127 -2.83 9.16 1.23
CA ILE A 127 -2.08 7.91 1.48
C ILE A 127 -0.67 8.18 2.04
N GLN A 128 -0.12 9.37 1.81
CA GLN A 128 1.14 9.87 2.39
C GLN A 128 0.98 10.49 3.80
N ASP A 129 -0.25 10.63 4.30
CA ASP A 129 -0.57 11.11 5.65
C ASP A 129 -1.81 10.38 6.18
N LEU A 130 -1.59 9.15 6.64
CA LEU A 130 -2.61 8.31 7.27
C LEU A 130 -2.85 8.71 8.73
N MET A 131 -2.43 9.90 9.17
CA MET A 131 -2.80 10.44 10.47
C MET A 131 -3.93 11.47 10.39
N THR A 132 -4.05 12.21 9.29
CA THR A 132 -5.06 13.28 9.16
C THR A 132 -6.35 12.75 8.55
N ASP A 133 -7.45 12.84 9.30
CA ASP A 133 -8.81 12.57 8.80
C ASP A 133 -9.36 13.84 8.14
N LEU A 134 -9.59 13.77 6.81
CA LEU A 134 -10.03 14.92 6.03
C LEU A 134 -11.50 15.26 6.27
N ASP A 135 -12.37 14.27 6.50
CA ASP A 135 -13.79 14.51 6.83
C ASP A 135 -13.90 15.24 8.19
N ALA A 136 -13.06 14.85 9.17
CA ALA A 136 -12.97 15.51 10.46
C ALA A 136 -12.38 16.93 10.35
N LEU A 137 -11.38 17.11 9.49
CA LEU A 137 -10.77 18.40 9.23
C LEU A 137 -11.75 19.37 8.56
N ASP A 138 -12.50 18.93 7.56
CA ASP A 138 -13.53 19.73 6.87
C ASP A 138 -14.64 20.16 7.83
N SER A 139 -15.07 19.25 8.70
CA SER A 139 -16.02 19.55 9.78
C SER A 139 -15.48 20.64 10.72
N TRP A 140 -14.19 20.59 11.07
CA TRP A 140 -13.55 21.59 11.91
C TRP A 140 -13.42 22.95 11.21
N LEU A 141 -12.98 22.96 9.95
CA LEU A 141 -12.79 24.17 9.14
C LEU A 141 -14.13 24.86 8.83
N SER A 142 -15.20 24.09 8.61
CA SER A 142 -16.55 24.63 8.43
C SER A 142 -17.04 25.39 9.66
N ALA A 143 -16.72 24.90 10.86
CA ALA A 143 -17.04 25.57 12.12
C ALA A 143 -16.07 26.71 12.47
N ARG A 144 -14.81 26.65 11.98
CA ARG A 144 -13.73 27.60 12.26
C ARG A 144 -12.93 27.94 11.00
N PRO A 145 -13.48 28.77 10.09
CA PRO A 145 -12.78 29.09 8.85
C PRO A 145 -11.48 29.84 9.11
N ALA A 146 -10.35 29.31 8.65
CA ALA A 146 -9.06 29.96 8.79
C ALA A 146 -8.95 31.18 7.86
N LYS A 147 -8.83 32.38 8.42
CA LYS A 147 -8.80 33.66 7.66
C LYS A 147 -7.63 34.56 8.04
N SER A 148 -6.84 34.16 9.03
CA SER A 148 -5.72 34.91 9.57
C SER A 148 -4.58 33.98 9.99
N ALA A 149 -3.40 34.56 10.22
CA ALA A 149 -2.26 33.82 10.75
C ALA A 149 -2.51 33.23 12.15
N ALA A 150 -3.40 33.84 12.94
CA ALA A 150 -3.82 33.29 14.22
C ALA A 150 -4.65 32.02 14.02
N ASP A 151 -5.59 32.02 13.08
CA ASP A 151 -6.41 30.85 12.77
C ASP A 151 -5.56 29.71 12.19
N TYR A 152 -4.53 30.02 11.41
CA TYR A 152 -3.56 29.04 10.93
C TYR A 152 -2.85 28.33 12.09
N LYS A 153 -2.43 29.08 13.11
CA LYS A 153 -1.81 28.50 14.32
C LYS A 153 -2.80 27.60 15.09
N ASP A 154 -4.07 28.00 15.16
CA ASP A 154 -5.11 27.18 15.77
C ASP A 154 -5.36 25.89 14.99
N LEU A 155 -5.31 25.95 13.65
CA LEU A 155 -5.37 24.77 12.78
C LEU A 155 -4.17 23.85 13.01
N GLU A 156 -2.94 24.37 13.05
CA GLU A 156 -1.75 23.57 13.34
C GLU A 156 -1.86 22.85 14.70
N ALA A 157 -2.30 23.58 15.73
CA ALA A 157 -2.52 23.00 17.05
C ALA A 157 -3.63 21.94 17.05
N HIS A 158 -4.69 22.14 16.26
CA HIS A 158 -5.77 21.17 16.10
C HIS A 158 -5.27 19.90 15.41
N LEU A 159 -4.57 20.02 14.28
CA LEU A 159 -3.99 18.89 13.54
C LEU A 159 -3.01 18.11 14.42
N ALA A 160 -2.10 18.79 15.11
CA ALA A 160 -1.15 18.13 16.02
C ALA A 160 -1.87 17.32 17.12
N LYS A 161 -2.96 17.86 17.68
CA LYS A 161 -3.77 17.15 18.68
C LYS A 161 -4.58 16.00 18.07
N SER A 162 -5.19 16.21 16.91
CA SER A 162 -6.00 15.21 16.21
C SER A 162 -5.15 14.00 15.85
N ARG A 163 -3.99 14.21 15.20
CA ARG A 163 -3.06 13.13 14.83
C ARG A 163 -2.61 12.27 16.01
N GLN A 164 -2.51 12.84 17.22
CA GLN A 164 -2.14 12.11 18.43
C GLN A 164 -3.31 11.34 19.08
N THR A 165 -4.53 11.85 18.94
CA THR A 165 -5.69 11.35 19.71
C THR A 165 -6.67 10.54 18.89
N HIS A 166 -6.82 10.89 17.61
CA HIS A 166 -7.74 10.30 16.64
C HIS A 166 -7.07 10.30 15.26
N PRO A 167 -5.97 9.55 15.07
CA PRO A 167 -5.36 9.44 13.75
C PRO A 167 -6.32 8.74 12.78
N LEU A 168 -6.28 9.12 11.50
CA LEU A 168 -7.06 8.48 10.45
C LEU A 168 -6.85 6.96 10.48
N ILE A 169 -5.60 6.49 10.53
CA ILE A 169 -5.25 5.08 10.78
C ILE A 169 -4.28 5.01 11.97
N THR A 170 -4.64 4.20 12.96
CA THR A 170 -3.84 3.97 14.16
C THR A 170 -2.56 3.19 13.85
N ASN A 171 -1.50 3.42 14.64
CA ASN A 171 -0.28 2.61 14.56
C ASN A 171 -0.58 1.13 14.80
N ASP A 172 0.20 0.24 14.17
CA ASP A 172 0.19 -1.19 14.46
C ASP A 172 -1.22 -1.81 14.47
N SER A 173 -2.08 -1.42 13.53
CA SER A 173 -3.49 -1.80 13.51
C SER A 173 -3.90 -2.62 12.30
N ILE A 174 -3.05 -2.67 11.28
CA ILE A 174 -3.30 -3.33 9.99
C ILE A 174 -2.48 -4.61 9.87
N ASP A 175 -3.10 -5.71 9.43
CA ASP A 175 -2.40 -6.98 9.17
C ASP A 175 -1.78 -7.00 7.77
N VAL A 176 -2.50 -6.45 6.77
CA VAL A 176 -2.03 -6.34 5.40
C VAL A 176 -2.41 -5.01 4.77
N VAL A 177 -1.44 -4.33 4.18
CA VAL A 177 -1.68 -3.16 3.32
C VAL A 177 -1.63 -3.60 1.87
N ILE A 178 -2.67 -3.27 1.11
CA ILE A 178 -2.75 -3.47 -0.33
C ILE A 178 -2.90 -2.13 -1.04
N SER A 179 -2.50 -2.10 -2.31
CA SER A 179 -2.72 -0.96 -3.18
C SER A 179 -2.62 -1.39 -4.63
N ASN A 180 -3.33 -0.69 -5.50
CA ASN A 180 -3.37 -0.94 -6.93
C ASN A 180 -3.21 0.38 -7.72
N CYS A 181 -2.00 0.62 -8.22
CA CYS A 181 -1.73 1.69 -9.20
C CYS A 181 -1.99 3.14 -8.75
N VAL A 182 -1.69 3.49 -7.49
CA VAL A 182 -1.88 4.87 -6.99
C VAL A 182 -0.65 5.49 -6.32
N LEU A 183 0.40 4.73 -5.97
CA LEU A 183 1.55 5.32 -5.29
C LEU A 183 2.33 6.27 -6.22
N ASN A 184 2.28 6.02 -7.53
CA ASN A 184 2.92 6.84 -8.55
C ASN A 184 2.35 8.27 -8.62
N LEU A 185 1.17 8.52 -8.07
CA LEU A 185 0.53 9.83 -8.03
C LEU A 185 1.02 10.70 -6.86
N VAL A 186 1.82 10.14 -5.96
CA VAL A 186 2.46 10.87 -4.86
C VAL A 186 3.75 11.51 -5.36
N SER A 187 3.96 12.78 -5.01
CA SER A 187 5.17 13.54 -5.38
C SER A 187 6.42 12.89 -4.80
N ASP A 188 7.56 13.06 -5.47
CA ASP A 188 8.81 12.39 -5.09
C ASP A 188 9.30 12.78 -3.69
N ASP A 189 9.00 14.00 -3.22
CA ASP A 189 9.34 14.47 -1.88
C ASP A 189 8.42 13.91 -0.78
N GLU A 190 7.20 13.52 -1.13
CA GLU A 190 6.24 12.88 -0.22
C GLU A 190 6.34 11.35 -0.23
N LYS A 191 6.90 10.72 -1.27
CA LYS A 191 7.08 9.26 -1.36
C LYS A 191 7.78 8.65 -0.12
N PRO A 192 8.86 9.22 0.44
CA PRO A 192 9.44 8.70 1.67
C PRO A 192 8.45 8.66 2.86
N HIS A 193 7.60 9.69 3.00
CA HIS A 193 6.58 9.74 4.05
C HIS A 193 5.49 8.69 3.81
N LEU A 194 5.06 8.50 2.56
CA LEU A 194 4.15 7.41 2.17
C LEU A 194 4.64 6.05 2.66
N PHE A 195 5.87 5.64 2.32
CA PHE A 195 6.37 4.33 2.76
C PHE A 195 6.52 4.23 4.29
N GLN A 196 6.85 5.33 4.97
CA GLN A 196 6.87 5.38 6.43
C GLN A 196 5.48 5.24 7.05
N GLU A 197 4.44 5.83 6.45
CA GLU A 197 3.07 5.69 6.91
C GLU A 197 2.57 4.25 6.74
N ILE A 198 2.86 3.60 5.60
CA ILE A 198 2.58 2.18 5.37
C ILE A 198 3.24 1.32 6.45
N PHE A 199 4.52 1.57 6.74
CA PHE A 199 5.25 0.86 7.78
C PHE A 199 4.67 1.10 9.18
N ARG A 200 4.26 2.34 9.49
CA ARG A 200 3.70 2.74 10.79
C ARG A 200 2.39 2.02 11.10
N VAL A 201 1.48 1.94 10.13
CA VAL A 201 0.12 1.40 10.36
C VAL A 201 0.09 -0.12 10.44
N LEU A 202 1.06 -0.81 9.83
CA LEU A 202 1.18 -2.26 9.91
C LEU A 202 1.53 -2.72 11.33
N LYS A 203 0.86 -3.77 11.79
CA LYS A 203 1.26 -4.53 12.99
C LYS A 203 2.67 -5.10 12.80
N PRO A 204 3.44 -5.32 13.88
CA PRO A 204 4.63 -6.16 13.81
C PRO A 204 4.28 -7.53 13.21
N GLY A 205 5.03 -7.97 12.18
CA GLY A 205 4.72 -9.16 11.40
C GLY A 205 3.68 -8.98 10.28
N GLY A 206 3.03 -7.82 10.20
CA GLY A 206 2.15 -7.45 9.11
C GLY A 206 2.90 -7.28 7.78
N ARG A 207 2.18 -7.26 6.67
CA ARG A 207 2.77 -7.29 5.33
C ARG A 207 2.17 -6.29 4.36
N ILE A 208 2.87 -6.06 3.25
CA ILE A 208 2.35 -5.35 2.09
C ILE A 208 2.16 -6.31 0.91
N ALA A 209 1.21 -5.98 0.06
CA ALA A 209 1.15 -6.46 -1.32
C ALA A 209 0.70 -5.31 -2.23
N ILE A 210 1.65 -4.66 -2.89
CA ILE A 210 1.40 -3.46 -3.68
C ILE A 210 1.61 -3.81 -5.15
N SER A 211 0.56 -3.64 -5.95
CA SER A 211 0.67 -3.71 -7.42
C SER A 211 0.71 -2.30 -7.98
N ASP A 212 1.76 -1.95 -8.72
CA ASP A 212 1.93 -0.62 -9.30
C ASP A 212 2.68 -0.67 -10.63
N ILE A 213 2.70 0.44 -11.36
CA ILE A 213 3.57 0.61 -12.53
C ILE A 213 4.98 0.98 -12.05
N VAL A 214 5.99 0.28 -12.56
CA VAL A 214 7.41 0.58 -12.37
C VAL A 214 8.09 0.83 -13.70
N SER A 215 9.24 1.48 -13.67
CA SER A 215 10.02 1.83 -14.86
C SER A 215 11.42 1.21 -14.85
N ASP A 216 12.00 0.95 -16.03
CA ASP A 216 13.38 0.48 -16.13
C ASP A 216 14.42 1.59 -15.85
N LYS A 217 14.00 2.86 -15.95
CA LYS A 217 14.82 4.08 -15.79
C LYS A 217 14.00 5.19 -15.15
N ASP A 218 14.68 6.10 -14.46
CA ASP A 218 14.04 7.29 -13.91
C ASP A 218 13.38 8.12 -15.01
N SER A 219 12.12 8.49 -14.79
CA SER A 219 11.41 9.40 -15.68
C SER A 219 12.04 10.81 -15.59
N PRO A 220 12.46 11.42 -16.71
CA PRO A 220 13.00 12.77 -16.71
C PRO A 220 11.93 13.80 -16.34
N GLU A 221 12.41 14.95 -15.85
CA GLU A 221 11.57 16.00 -15.28
C GLU A 221 10.50 16.51 -16.26
N HIS A 222 10.78 16.57 -17.58
CA HIS A 222 9.78 17.01 -18.54
C HIS A 222 8.62 16.03 -18.70
N LEU A 223 8.83 14.72 -18.53
CA LEU A 223 7.75 13.72 -18.53
C LEU A 223 6.96 13.77 -17.21
N LYS A 224 7.64 14.02 -16.08
CA LYS A 224 6.97 14.23 -14.78
C LYS A 224 6.06 15.46 -14.78
N ASN A 225 6.47 16.49 -15.50
CA ASN A 225 5.68 17.72 -15.67
C ASN A 225 4.58 17.62 -16.74
N ASP A 226 4.47 16.48 -17.45
CA ASP A 226 3.37 16.21 -18.36
C ASP A 226 2.13 15.74 -17.56
N PRO A 227 1.02 16.50 -17.56
CA PRO A 227 -0.16 16.15 -16.76
C PRO A 227 -0.84 14.85 -17.22
N GLU A 228 -0.79 14.50 -18.50
CA GLU A 228 -1.41 13.27 -19.02
C GLU A 228 -0.63 12.04 -18.58
N LEU A 229 0.70 12.11 -18.64
CA LEU A 229 1.58 11.03 -18.17
C LEU A 229 1.58 10.89 -16.65
N TRP A 230 1.52 12.02 -15.93
CA TRP A 230 1.48 12.01 -14.47
C TRP A 230 0.18 11.38 -13.97
N SER A 231 -0.96 11.90 -14.43
CA SER A 231 -2.29 11.40 -14.04
C SER A 231 -2.59 9.98 -14.57
N GLY A 232 -1.80 9.48 -15.52
CA GLY A 232 -1.86 8.10 -16.02
C GLY A 232 -1.03 7.11 -15.20
N CYS A 233 -0.47 7.51 -14.06
CA CYS A 233 0.44 6.71 -13.23
C CYS A 233 1.74 6.28 -13.95
N ILE A 234 2.12 6.98 -15.03
CA ILE A 234 3.31 6.65 -15.83
C ILE A 234 4.53 7.41 -15.32
N SER A 235 4.56 8.74 -15.47
CA SER A 235 5.80 9.50 -15.25
C SER A 235 6.20 9.64 -13.78
N GLY A 236 5.27 9.40 -12.85
CA GLY A 236 5.54 9.33 -11.41
C GLY A 236 6.09 7.99 -10.91
N ALA A 237 6.22 7.00 -11.79
CA ALA A 237 6.69 5.65 -11.46
C ALA A 237 8.11 5.63 -10.90
N LEU A 238 8.30 4.87 -9.82
CA LEU A 238 9.63 4.50 -9.35
C LEU A 238 10.26 3.47 -10.30
N THR A 239 11.58 3.39 -10.30
CA THR A 239 12.27 2.29 -10.98
C THR A 239 12.05 0.96 -10.24
N GLU A 240 12.27 -0.20 -10.87
CA GLU A 240 12.12 -1.48 -10.16
C GLU A 240 13.06 -1.56 -8.94
N LYS A 241 14.28 -1.03 -9.11
CA LYS A 241 15.23 -0.89 -8.00
C LYS A 241 14.78 0.18 -7.00
N GLY A 242 14.33 1.35 -7.46
CA GLY A 242 13.90 2.45 -6.61
C GLY A 242 12.74 2.08 -5.69
N PHE A 243 11.78 1.30 -6.20
CA PHE A 243 10.67 0.79 -5.40
C PHE A 243 11.15 -0.16 -4.29
N ALA A 244 12.02 -1.11 -4.64
CA ALA A 244 12.61 -2.03 -3.66
C ALA A 244 13.42 -1.27 -2.59
N ASP A 245 14.26 -0.32 -3.01
CA ASP A 245 15.07 0.50 -2.12
C ASP A 245 14.21 1.35 -1.17
N ALA A 246 13.09 1.89 -1.65
CA ALA A 246 12.18 2.69 -0.83
C ALA A 246 11.52 1.85 0.28
N LEU A 247 11.14 0.60 -0.03
CA LEU A 247 10.64 -0.35 0.97
C LEU A 247 11.72 -0.68 2.01
N SER A 248 12.93 -1.03 1.57
CA SER A 248 14.04 -1.33 2.49
C SER A 248 14.39 -0.14 3.39
N GLN A 249 14.42 1.07 2.83
CA GLN A 249 14.69 2.31 3.57
C GLN A 249 13.61 2.64 4.61
N ALA A 250 12.35 2.28 4.35
CA ALA A 250 11.26 2.43 5.32
C ALA A 250 11.33 1.39 6.47
N GLY A 251 12.19 0.37 6.35
CA GLY A 251 12.42 -0.66 7.38
C GLY A 251 11.75 -1.99 7.07
N PHE A 252 11.16 -2.16 5.89
CA PHE A 252 10.61 -3.45 5.48
C PHE A 252 11.70 -4.50 5.30
N ALA A 253 11.32 -5.74 5.57
CA ALA A 253 12.16 -6.91 5.35
C ALA A 253 11.53 -7.84 4.31
N GLY A 254 12.34 -8.70 3.70
CA GLY A 254 11.87 -9.68 2.73
C GLY A 254 11.29 -9.02 1.48
N VAL A 255 11.84 -7.87 1.07
CA VAL A 255 11.39 -7.14 -0.11
C VAL A 255 11.56 -8.02 -1.32
N ARG A 256 10.45 -8.31 -2.01
CA ARG A 256 10.44 -9.21 -3.15
C ARG A 256 9.54 -8.67 -4.25
N LEU A 257 10.10 -8.57 -5.44
CA LEU A 257 9.37 -8.43 -6.69
C LEU A 257 8.70 -9.78 -6.99
N ASP A 258 7.43 -9.91 -6.60
CA ASP A 258 6.66 -11.16 -6.72
C ASP A 258 6.17 -11.40 -8.15
N LYS A 259 5.75 -10.34 -8.83
CA LYS A 259 5.30 -10.37 -10.23
C LYS A 259 5.90 -9.20 -11.00
N LEU A 260 6.30 -9.45 -12.24
CA LEU A 260 6.72 -8.43 -13.19
C LEU A 260 6.23 -8.83 -14.58
N GLU A 261 5.41 -7.99 -15.18
CA GLU A 261 4.91 -8.22 -16.53
C GLU A 261 6.03 -8.13 -17.57
N GLN A 262 6.15 -9.20 -18.38
CA GLN A 262 7.21 -9.32 -19.39
C GLN A 262 7.00 -8.43 -20.60
N THR A 263 5.77 -7.99 -20.85
CA THR A 263 5.46 -7.00 -21.88
C THR A 263 5.24 -5.65 -21.20
N PRO A 264 5.92 -4.58 -21.65
CA PRO A 264 5.68 -3.26 -21.09
C PRO A 264 4.25 -2.84 -21.42
N TRP A 265 3.60 -2.23 -20.45
CA TRP A 265 2.30 -1.60 -20.65
C TRP A 265 2.42 -0.43 -21.63
N GLN A 266 3.45 0.39 -21.44
CA GLN A 266 3.75 1.54 -22.28
C GLN A 266 5.26 1.74 -22.39
N VAL A 267 5.69 2.31 -23.52
CA VAL A 267 7.07 2.79 -23.71
C VAL A 267 7.02 4.27 -24.08
N VAL A 268 7.73 5.12 -23.33
CA VAL A 268 7.82 6.58 -23.57
C VAL A 268 9.29 6.97 -23.62
N GLU A 269 9.74 7.60 -24.72
CA GLU A 269 11.13 8.05 -24.89
C GLU A 269 12.19 6.97 -24.50
N ASP A 270 11.95 5.72 -24.91
CA ASP A 270 12.79 4.55 -24.59
C ASP A 270 12.83 4.13 -23.11
N ILE A 271 11.85 4.56 -22.32
CA ILE A 271 11.60 4.10 -20.94
C ILE A 271 10.44 3.11 -20.97
N GLU A 272 10.65 1.93 -20.43
CA GLU A 272 9.65 0.87 -20.34
C GLU A 272 8.90 0.95 -19.02
N TYR A 273 7.57 1.01 -19.09
CA TYR A 273 6.69 1.02 -17.92
C TYR A 273 5.94 -0.31 -17.82
N ARG A 274 6.04 -0.97 -16.68
CA ARG A 274 5.59 -2.36 -16.47
C ARG A 274 4.76 -2.46 -15.20
N SER A 275 3.74 -3.31 -15.22
CA SER A 275 3.05 -3.69 -13.99
C SER A 275 3.95 -4.62 -13.18
N ALA A 276 4.06 -4.34 -11.88
CA ALA A 276 4.82 -5.12 -10.92
C ALA A 276 4.06 -5.25 -9.60
N THR A 277 4.23 -6.40 -8.93
CA THR A 277 3.73 -6.60 -7.57
C THR A 277 4.91 -6.79 -6.61
N TYR A 278 5.00 -5.93 -5.60
CA TYR A 278 5.95 -6.07 -4.50
C TYR A 278 5.28 -6.58 -3.24
N VAL A 279 5.96 -7.49 -2.57
CA VAL A 279 5.61 -7.95 -1.22
C VAL A 279 6.78 -7.72 -0.28
N ALA A 280 6.47 -7.36 0.96
CA ALA A 280 7.44 -7.20 2.03
C ALA A 280 6.70 -7.28 3.38
N HIS A 281 7.44 -7.41 4.49
CA HIS A 281 6.84 -7.46 5.83
C HIS A 281 7.51 -6.49 6.80
N LYS A 282 6.72 -6.01 7.75
CA LYS A 282 7.23 -5.33 8.94
C LYS A 282 7.80 -6.40 9.87
N PRO A 283 9.09 -6.32 10.26
CA PRO A 283 9.68 -7.27 11.21
C PRO A 283 8.86 -7.34 12.51
N SER A 284 8.84 -8.53 13.14
CA SER A 284 8.18 -8.72 14.44
C SER A 284 9.11 -8.34 15.59
N ASP A 285 8.63 -7.55 16.55
CA ASP A 285 9.35 -7.15 17.77
C ASP A 285 9.27 -8.20 18.90
N THR A 286 8.72 -9.38 18.65
CA THR A 286 8.34 -10.34 19.70
C THR A 286 9.48 -11.10 20.39
N ALA A 287 10.74 -11.00 19.94
CA ALA A 287 11.87 -11.70 20.56
C ALA A 287 12.60 -10.82 21.58
N MET A 288 13.08 -11.43 22.66
CA MET A 288 14.02 -10.78 23.56
C MET A 288 15.31 -10.44 22.80
N THR A 289 15.69 -9.17 22.81
CA THR A 289 16.75 -8.60 21.94
C THR A 289 18.14 -9.19 22.17
N ASP A 290 18.37 -9.80 23.33
CA ASP A 290 19.71 -10.17 23.80
C ASP A 290 20.01 -11.67 23.67
N GLU A 291 19.04 -12.49 23.25
CA GLU A 291 19.29 -13.93 23.05
C GLU A 291 19.86 -14.21 21.66
N GLU A 292 20.92 -15.01 21.60
CA GLU A 292 21.49 -15.49 20.35
C GLU A 292 20.75 -16.73 19.87
N ILE A 293 20.14 -16.63 18.70
CA ILE A 293 19.43 -17.71 18.04
C ILE A 293 20.30 -18.29 16.92
N GLU A 294 20.41 -19.61 16.88
CA GLU A 294 21.08 -20.29 15.77
C GLU A 294 20.16 -20.33 14.55
N VAL A 295 20.71 -20.05 13.37
CA VAL A 295 20.03 -20.17 12.08
C VAL A 295 20.92 -20.86 11.05
N ILE A 296 20.31 -21.51 10.07
CA ILE A 296 20.98 -22.06 8.88
C ILE A 296 20.26 -21.55 7.64
N TYR A 297 20.99 -20.89 6.74
CA TYR A 297 20.51 -20.58 5.40
C TYR A 297 20.50 -21.86 4.53
N THR A 298 19.35 -22.20 3.95
CA THR A 298 19.14 -23.47 3.25
C THR A 298 19.54 -23.44 1.79
N GLY A 299 19.72 -22.25 1.20
CA GLY A 299 20.02 -22.08 -0.23
C GLY A 299 18.86 -21.42 -1.01
N PRO A 300 18.93 -21.39 -2.35
CA PRO A 300 19.84 -22.15 -3.21
C PRO A 300 21.20 -21.51 -3.49
N TRP A 301 21.42 -20.23 -3.19
CA TRP A 301 22.70 -19.56 -3.47
C TRP A 301 23.80 -20.08 -2.54
N GLU A 302 25.07 -19.92 -2.93
CA GLU A 302 26.21 -20.28 -2.07
C GLU A 302 26.21 -19.43 -0.80
N ARG A 303 25.82 -18.16 -0.95
CA ARG A 303 25.81 -17.13 0.08
C ARG A 303 24.74 -16.09 -0.22
N VAL A 304 24.11 -15.56 0.82
CA VAL A 304 23.21 -14.41 0.73
C VAL A 304 23.58 -13.36 1.76
N THR A 305 23.27 -12.10 1.45
CA THR A 305 23.35 -10.98 2.39
C THR A 305 21.96 -10.37 2.50
N ASP A 306 21.48 -10.16 3.72
CA ASP A 306 20.16 -9.55 3.96
C ASP A 306 20.22 -8.01 3.98
N GLU A 307 19.06 -7.39 4.15
CA GLU A 307 18.86 -5.93 4.14
C GLU A 307 19.69 -5.16 5.18
N ILE A 308 20.16 -5.82 6.24
CA ILE A 308 20.98 -5.18 7.28
C ILE A 308 22.47 -5.52 7.15
N GLY A 309 22.86 -6.23 6.08
CA GLY A 309 24.23 -6.60 5.79
C GLY A 309 24.72 -7.89 6.46
N LEU A 310 23.83 -8.65 7.12
CA LEU A 310 24.21 -9.97 7.65
C LEU A 310 24.34 -10.97 6.51
N THR A 311 25.43 -11.72 6.52
CA THR A 311 25.78 -12.66 5.46
C THR A 311 25.67 -14.10 5.97
N TYR A 312 25.05 -14.95 5.16
CA TYR A 312 24.75 -16.34 5.50
C TYR A 312 25.32 -17.25 4.41
N GLU A 313 26.24 -18.14 4.79
CA GLU A 313 26.75 -19.21 3.92
C GLU A 313 25.78 -20.40 3.96
N ARG A 314 25.54 -21.01 2.80
CA ARG A 314 24.58 -22.12 2.69
C ARG A 314 25.02 -23.32 3.54
N GLY A 315 24.12 -23.78 4.41
CA GLY A 315 24.34 -24.94 5.26
C GLY A 315 25.20 -24.68 6.50
N GLU A 316 25.76 -23.47 6.65
CA GLU A 316 26.50 -23.11 7.85
C GLU A 316 25.56 -22.64 8.95
N ARG A 317 25.86 -23.05 10.18
CA ARG A 317 25.13 -22.60 11.37
C ARG A 317 25.76 -21.32 11.88
N ILE A 318 24.95 -20.27 11.98
CA ILE A 318 25.36 -18.95 12.48
C ILE A 318 24.45 -18.54 13.64
N LYS A 319 25.02 -17.83 14.61
CA LYS A 319 24.27 -17.18 15.67
C LYS A 319 23.92 -15.76 15.27
N VAL A 320 22.65 -15.41 15.38
CA VAL A 320 22.13 -14.06 15.14
C VAL A 320 21.35 -13.60 16.36
N ARG A 321 21.10 -12.29 16.48
CA ARG A 321 20.24 -11.77 17.56
C ARG A 321 18.82 -12.27 17.36
N GLY A 322 18.06 -12.42 18.45
CA GLY A 322 16.65 -12.84 18.37
C GLY A 322 15.81 -11.97 17.42
N THR A 323 16.07 -10.67 17.37
CA THR A 323 15.41 -9.73 16.43
C THR A 323 15.72 -10.06 14.96
N ASP A 324 16.95 -10.46 14.66
CA ASP A 324 17.35 -10.86 13.31
C ASP A 324 16.73 -12.20 12.93
N ALA A 325 16.72 -13.17 13.84
CA ALA A 325 16.03 -14.44 13.62
C ALA A 325 14.53 -14.23 13.34
N ASN A 326 13.85 -13.35 14.08
CA ASN A 326 12.45 -13.01 13.83
C ASN A 326 12.22 -12.43 12.44
N ARG A 327 13.13 -11.56 11.96
CA ARG A 327 13.05 -11.02 10.60
C ARG A 327 13.07 -12.16 9.57
N LEU A 328 13.93 -13.16 9.78
CA LEU A 328 14.10 -14.32 8.90
C LEU A 328 12.92 -15.31 8.95
N ARG A 329 12.07 -15.28 9.99
CA ARG A 329 10.89 -16.17 10.13
C ARG A 329 9.74 -15.82 9.21
N SER A 330 9.72 -14.61 8.67
CA SER A 330 8.53 -14.05 8.01
C SER A 330 8.72 -13.85 6.51
N GLY A 331 7.60 -13.87 5.80
CA GLY A 331 7.51 -13.46 4.40
C GLY A 331 8.45 -14.25 3.48
N ALA A 332 9.13 -13.54 2.59
CA ALA A 332 10.00 -14.13 1.58
C ALA A 332 11.22 -14.87 2.15
N TYR A 333 11.57 -14.68 3.42
CA TYR A 333 12.71 -15.36 4.04
C TYR A 333 12.36 -16.72 4.64
N ALA A 334 11.09 -16.94 5.01
CA ALA A 334 10.68 -18.09 5.82
C ALA A 334 11.11 -19.43 5.22
N ASP A 335 11.05 -19.57 3.89
CA ASP A 335 11.38 -20.82 3.19
C ASP A 335 12.89 -21.05 2.98
N HIS A 336 13.72 -20.07 3.35
CA HIS A 336 15.17 -20.07 3.10
C HIS A 336 16.00 -20.27 4.38
N PHE A 337 15.39 -20.34 5.56
CA PHE A 337 16.12 -20.45 6.82
C PHE A 337 15.53 -21.52 7.75
N VAL A 338 16.41 -22.33 8.34
CA VAL A 338 16.08 -23.14 9.52
C VAL A 338 16.48 -22.34 10.75
N ILE A 339 15.55 -22.11 11.67
CA ILE A 339 15.75 -21.29 12.87
C ILE A 339 15.53 -22.17 14.09
N PHE A 340 16.52 -22.25 14.98
CA PHE A 340 16.50 -23.14 16.14
C PHE A 340 15.92 -22.42 17.38
N GLY A 341 15.20 -23.13 18.26
CA GLY A 341 15.01 -22.67 19.65
C GLY A 341 13.61 -22.24 20.15
N GLU A 342 12.54 -22.17 19.33
CA GLU A 342 11.09 -22.12 19.73
C GLU A 342 10.23 -21.78 18.48
N GLU A 343 8.94 -22.16 18.32
CA GLU A 343 8.06 -23.19 18.90
C GLU A 343 7.45 -23.94 17.69
N ASN A 344 7.29 -25.26 17.79
CA ASN A 344 6.50 -26.01 16.81
C ASN A 344 5.06 -25.53 16.90
N ASP A 345 4.57 -24.86 15.85
CA ASP A 345 3.14 -24.83 15.62
C ASP A 345 2.69 -26.29 15.50
N SER A 346 1.81 -26.64 16.41
CA SER A 346 1.33 -27.98 16.68
C SER A 346 0.57 -28.62 15.52
N ASN A 347 1.21 -28.92 14.38
CA ASN A 347 0.71 -29.91 13.40
C ASN A 347 1.67 -30.31 12.27
N SER A 348 2.89 -30.73 12.59
CA SER A 348 3.69 -31.49 11.62
C SER A 348 4.44 -32.62 12.32
N CYS A 349 3.71 -33.68 12.65
CA CYS A 349 4.33 -34.98 12.87
C CYS A 349 4.83 -35.55 11.54
N CYS A 350 6.11 -35.96 11.58
CA CYS A 350 6.82 -36.99 10.80
C CYS A 350 7.90 -36.46 9.85
#